data_AF-A0A8S1NQH9-F1
#
_entry.id   AF-A0A8S1NQH9-F1
#
_cell.length_a   1.000
_cell.length_b   1.000
_cell.length_c   1.000
_cell.angle_alpha   90.00
_cell.angle_beta   90.00
_cell.angle_gamma   90.00
#
_symmetry.space_group_name_H-M   'P 1'
#
loop_
_entity.id
_entity.type
_entity.pdbx_description
1 polymer ?
#
loop_
_entity_poly.entity_id
_entity_poly.type
_entity_poly.pdbx_seq_one_letter_code
_entity_poly.pdbx_strand_id
1 'polypeptide(L)'
;MKYLIALLLVSSILAAIPTKVTNCMANPKIVFTEATFSVTPAKGVDETITLYGSANDHVELANVQLKAKWNGIDAFEDNYPEDEVYEKGDLVNYEMTQNFPTYTPSGKIVVQMWFQNAKGTNFACAEVGFVI
;
A
#
# COMPACT_ATOMS: atom_id res chain seq x y z
N MET A 1 18.43 -50.71 0.16
CA MET A 1 18.91 -49.34 -0.12
C MET A 1 17.75 -48.61 -0.78
N LYS A 2 16.93 -47.87 -0.02
CA LYS A 2 17.04 -46.41 0.19
C LYS A 2 17.16 -45.66 -1.14
N TYR A 3 16.11 -44.97 -1.58
CA TYR A 3 16.11 -43.54 -1.96
C TYR A 3 14.65 -43.06 -2.03
N LEU A 4 14.07 -42.66 -0.89
CA LEU A 4 12.94 -41.73 -0.90
C LEU A 4 13.52 -40.35 -1.20
N ILE A 5 13.31 -39.84 -2.40
CA ILE A 5 13.55 -38.44 -2.73
C ILE A 5 12.34 -37.67 -2.19
N ALA A 6 12.47 -37.14 -0.98
CA ALA A 6 11.56 -36.11 -0.49
C ALA A 6 11.87 -34.82 -1.25
N LEU A 7 11.06 -34.51 -2.26
CA LEU A 7 11.05 -33.19 -2.88
C LEU A 7 10.50 -32.21 -1.83
N LEU A 8 11.41 -31.56 -1.10
CA LEU A 8 11.08 -30.37 -0.31
C LEU A 8 10.73 -29.27 -1.31
N LEU A 9 9.45 -29.14 -1.63
CA LEU A 9 8.88 -27.90 -2.13
C LEU A 9 9.11 -26.86 -1.03
N VAL A 10 10.23 -26.14 -1.12
CA VAL A 10 10.41 -24.89 -0.40
C VAL A 10 9.40 -23.93 -1.01
N SER A 11 8.17 -23.92 -0.49
CA SER A 11 7.28 -22.80 -0.68
C SER A 11 8.01 -21.62 -0.01
N SER A 12 8.77 -20.86 -0.78
CA SER A 12 9.26 -19.56 -0.35
C SER A 12 8.03 -18.68 -0.16
N ILE A 13 7.45 -18.76 1.03
CA ILE A 13 6.51 -17.75 1.51
C ILE A 13 7.37 -16.49 1.53
N LEU A 14 7.20 -15.62 0.52
CA LEU A 14 7.71 -14.26 0.58
C LEU A 14 7.04 -13.66 1.82
N ALA A 15 7.79 -13.62 2.93
CA ALA A 15 7.28 -13.06 4.16
C ALA A 15 7.04 -11.58 3.91
N ALA A 16 5.79 -11.14 4.09
CA ALA A 16 5.43 -9.73 4.02
C ALA A 16 6.34 -8.94 4.98
N ILE A 17 6.93 -7.85 4.49
CA ILE A 17 7.91 -7.05 5.23
C ILE A 17 7.15 -5.93 5.94
N PRO A 18 7.06 -5.92 7.28
CA PRO A 18 6.35 -4.87 8.00
C PRO A 18 6.98 -3.50 7.75
N THR A 19 6.14 -2.51 7.54
CA THR A 19 6.55 -1.11 7.36
C THR A 19 5.64 -0.19 8.16
N LYS A 20 6.14 1.03 8.42
CA LYS A 20 5.38 2.03 9.16
C LYS A 20 4.38 2.70 8.22
N VAL A 21 3.11 2.68 8.59
CA VAL A 21 2.06 3.54 8.03
C VAL A 21 1.82 4.74 8.94
N THR A 22 1.57 5.91 8.34
CA THR A 22 1.13 7.12 9.04
C THR A 22 -0.18 7.60 8.42
N ASN A 23 -1.21 7.85 9.24
CA ASN A 23 -2.44 8.46 8.73
C ASN A 23 -2.21 9.96 8.50
N CYS A 24 -2.24 10.40 7.24
CA CYS A 24 -1.85 11.75 6.81
C CYS A 24 -3.02 12.76 6.75
N MET A 25 -4.16 12.42 7.35
CA MET A 25 -5.36 13.24 7.43
C MET A 25 -5.84 13.35 8.88
N ALA A 26 -6.37 14.50 9.26
CA ALA A 26 -7.05 14.66 10.55
C ALA A 26 -8.44 13.99 10.52
N ASN A 27 -8.76 13.22 11.56
CA ASN A 27 -10.04 12.51 11.72
C ASN A 27 -10.41 11.62 10.51
N PRO A 28 -9.55 10.68 10.10
CA PRO A 28 -9.82 9.86 8.92
C PRO A 28 -10.95 8.87 9.23
N LYS A 29 -11.79 8.62 8.22
CA LYS A 29 -12.89 7.64 8.28
C LYS A 29 -12.39 6.19 8.20
N ILE A 30 -11.19 5.97 7.66
CA ILE A 30 -10.45 4.70 7.78
C ILE A 30 -9.14 4.99 8.50
N VAL A 31 -8.81 4.21 9.53
CA VAL A 31 -7.53 4.30 10.23
C VAL A 31 -6.69 3.09 9.91
N PHE A 32 -5.54 3.32 9.29
CA PHE A 32 -4.56 2.27 9.03
C PHE A 32 -3.62 2.12 10.22
N THR A 33 -3.41 0.89 10.67
CA THR A 33 -2.60 0.54 11.84
C THR A 33 -1.33 -0.21 11.48
N GLU A 34 -1.32 -0.91 10.34
CA GLU A 34 -0.19 -1.68 9.86
C GLU A 34 -0.07 -1.54 8.34
N ALA A 35 1.16 -1.68 7.85
CA ALA A 35 1.42 -1.83 6.43
C ALA A 35 2.52 -2.86 6.20
N THR A 36 2.51 -3.50 5.04
CA THR A 36 3.57 -4.41 4.61
C THR A 36 3.95 -4.18 3.16
N PHE A 37 5.15 -4.62 2.82
CA PHE A 37 5.60 -4.78 1.44
C PHE A 37 5.71 -6.26 1.09
N SER A 38 5.30 -6.66 -0.12
CA SER A 38 5.45 -8.04 -0.58
C SER A 38 6.92 -8.44 -0.79
N VAL A 39 7.77 -7.47 -1.12
CA VAL A 39 9.21 -7.61 -1.32
C VAL A 39 9.92 -6.42 -0.70
N THR A 40 11.25 -6.48 -0.56
CA THR A 40 12.01 -5.27 -0.20
C THR A 40 11.90 -4.27 -1.35
N PRO A 41 11.45 -3.02 -1.11
CA PRO A 41 11.35 -2.01 -2.15
C PRO A 41 12.64 -1.90 -2.96
N ALA A 42 12.52 -2.08 -4.27
CA ALA A 42 13.64 -2.09 -5.20
C ALA A 42 13.18 -1.68 -6.60
N LYS A 43 14.11 -1.17 -7.41
CA LYS A 43 13.80 -0.77 -8.78
C LYS A 43 13.64 -2.00 -9.68
N GLY A 44 12.69 -1.93 -10.60
CA GLY A 44 12.41 -2.94 -11.62
C GLY A 44 11.71 -4.18 -11.08
N VAL A 45 11.19 -4.15 -9.85
CA VAL A 45 10.46 -5.25 -9.22
C VAL A 45 9.06 -4.76 -8.89
N ASP A 46 8.07 -5.63 -9.14
CA ASP A 46 6.70 -5.37 -8.70
C ASP A 46 6.61 -5.54 -7.18
N GLU A 47 6.15 -4.50 -6.51
CA GLU A 47 6.00 -4.41 -5.07
C GLU A 47 4.54 -4.14 -4.74
N THR A 48 3.95 -5.01 -3.91
CA THR A 48 2.61 -4.78 -3.36
C THR A 48 2.75 -4.14 -2.00
N ILE A 49 2.14 -2.98 -1.84
CA ILE A 49 1.91 -2.34 -0.55
C ILE A 49 0.57 -2.84 -0.06
N THR A 50 0.54 -3.48 1.10
CA THR A 50 -0.70 -3.87 1.77
C THR A 50 -0.89 -3.00 3.00
N LEU A 51 -2.09 -2.41 3.14
CA LEU A 51 -2.49 -1.59 4.27
C LEU A 51 -3.59 -2.29 5.07
N TYR A 52 -3.39 -2.38 6.38
CA TYR A 52 -4.37 -2.96 7.29
C TYR A 52 -4.91 -1.89 8.23
N GLY A 53 -6.22 -1.87 8.42
CA GLY A 53 -6.89 -0.89 9.26
C GLY A 53 -8.33 -1.24 9.56
N SER A 54 -9.09 -0.23 9.99
CA SER A 54 -10.52 -0.34 10.21
C SER A 54 -11.27 0.94 9.85
N ALA A 55 -12.53 0.80 9.46
CA ALA A 55 -13.43 1.90 9.20
C ALA A 55 -14.07 2.42 10.50
N ASN A 56 -13.98 3.72 10.73
CA ASN A 56 -14.59 4.42 11.87
C ASN A 56 -16.02 4.92 11.58
N ASP A 57 -16.38 4.97 10.30
CA ASP A 57 -17.64 5.51 9.79
C ASP A 57 -17.98 4.85 8.44
N HIS A 58 -19.22 4.97 7.99
CA HIS A 58 -19.65 4.53 6.66
C HIS A 58 -18.95 5.34 5.56
N VAL A 59 -18.37 4.65 4.58
CA VAL A 59 -17.70 5.23 3.40
C VAL A 59 -17.91 4.40 2.15
N GLU A 60 -18.03 5.10 1.03
CA GLU A 60 -18.02 4.52 -0.31
C GLU A 60 -16.72 4.97 -0.99
N LEU A 61 -15.78 4.04 -1.16
CA LEU A 61 -14.53 4.24 -1.88
C LEU A 61 -14.81 4.17 -3.38
N ALA A 62 -14.41 5.21 -4.10
CA ALA A 62 -14.55 5.27 -5.57
C ALA A 62 -13.21 5.49 -6.28
N ASN A 63 -12.20 5.98 -5.56
CA ASN A 63 -10.88 6.22 -6.10
C ASN A 63 -9.83 6.25 -4.99
N VAL A 64 -8.62 5.77 -5.29
CA VAL A 64 -7.41 6.05 -4.52
C VAL A 64 -6.49 6.91 -5.36
N GLN A 65 -6.28 8.15 -4.93
CA GLN A 65 -5.28 9.03 -5.54
C GLN A 65 -3.93 8.77 -4.89
N LEU A 66 -2.99 8.29 -5.70
CA LEU A 66 -1.62 8.03 -5.33
C LEU A 66 -0.77 9.29 -5.56
N LYS A 67 -0.01 9.72 -4.56
CA LYS A 67 1.00 10.78 -4.69
C LYS A 67 2.32 10.29 -4.16
N ALA A 68 3.34 10.25 -5.00
CA ALA A 68 4.70 9.90 -4.59
C ALA A 68 5.60 11.14 -4.55
N LYS A 69 6.34 11.28 -3.45
CA LYS A 69 7.36 12.29 -3.25
C LYS A 69 8.73 11.66 -3.28
N TRP A 70 9.63 12.19 -4.10
CA TRP A 70 11.04 11.83 -4.12
C TRP A 70 11.86 12.92 -3.43
N ASN A 71 12.55 12.56 -2.35
CA ASN A 71 13.31 13.49 -1.52
C ASN A 71 12.51 14.74 -1.11
N GLY A 72 11.20 14.57 -0.90
CA GLY A 72 10.28 15.64 -0.49
C GLY A 72 9.66 16.45 -1.63
N ILE A 73 10.05 16.20 -2.88
CA ILE A 73 9.50 16.85 -4.07
C ILE A 73 8.44 15.94 -4.69
N ASP A 74 7.29 16.51 -5.06
CA ASP A 74 6.24 15.76 -5.78
C ASP A 74 6.80 15.24 -7.11
N ALA A 75 6.74 13.93 -7.31
CA ALA A 75 7.40 13.25 -8.43
C ALA A 75 6.40 12.50 -9.31
N PHE A 76 5.31 12.00 -8.74
CA PHE A 76 4.33 11.20 -9.44
C PHE A 76 2.96 11.36 -8.79
N GLU A 77 1.92 11.38 -9.62
CA GLU A 77 0.53 11.36 -9.20
C GLU A 77 -0.25 10.46 -10.16
N ASP A 78 -1.13 9.61 -9.60
CA ASP A 78 -1.97 8.71 -10.38
C ASP A 78 -3.29 8.43 -9.64
N ASN A 79 -4.27 7.91 -10.36
CA ASN A 79 -5.60 7.61 -9.83
C ASN A 79 -5.97 6.17 -10.12
N TYR A 80 -6.44 5.47 -9.09
CA TYR A 80 -6.87 4.09 -9.13
C TYR A 80 -8.37 4.06 -8.84
N PRO A 81 -9.24 3.86 -9.86
CA PRO A 81 -10.67 3.70 -9.64
C PRO A 81 -10.96 2.47 -8.79
N GLU A 82 -11.89 2.62 -7.86
CA GLU A 82 -12.27 1.63 -6.85
C GLU A 82 -13.80 1.56 -6.74
N ASP A 83 -14.35 0.54 -6.06
CA ASP A 83 -15.80 0.33 -5.90
C ASP A 83 -16.15 -0.44 -4.61
N GLU A 84 -15.48 -0.08 -3.51
CA GLU A 84 -15.68 -0.70 -2.20
C GLU A 84 -16.57 0.15 -1.30
N VAL A 85 -17.38 -0.53 -0.49
CA VAL A 85 -18.16 0.09 0.58
C VAL A 85 -17.69 -0.50 1.91
N TYR A 86 -17.40 0.37 2.87
CA TYR A 86 -17.04 -0.02 4.23
C TYR A 86 -18.04 0.55 5.22
N GLU A 87 -18.51 -0.31 6.11
CA GLU A 87 -19.33 0.08 7.24
C GLU A 87 -18.47 0.34 8.49
N LYS A 88 -19.02 1.07 9.44
CA LYS A 88 -18.35 1.33 10.71
C LYS A 88 -18.03 0.03 11.44
N GLY A 89 -16.74 -0.16 11.74
CA GLY A 89 -16.20 -1.34 12.42
C GLY A 89 -15.61 -2.38 11.48
N ASP A 90 -15.79 -2.24 10.16
CA ASP A 90 -15.22 -3.17 9.19
C ASP A 90 -13.70 -3.12 9.23
N LEU A 91 -13.09 -4.30 9.06
CA LEU A 91 -11.66 -4.42 8.81
C LEU A 91 -11.39 -4.02 7.36
N VAL A 92 -10.37 -3.19 7.17
CA VAL A 92 -9.95 -2.73 5.85
C VAL A 92 -8.61 -3.38 5.53
N ASN A 93 -8.55 -4.09 4.41
CA ASN A 93 -7.33 -4.56 3.80
C ASN A 93 -7.26 -4.00 2.39
N TYR A 94 -6.30 -3.09 2.13
CA TYR A 94 -6.12 -2.47 0.83
C TYR A 94 -4.76 -2.86 0.26
N GLU A 95 -4.74 -3.33 -0.99
CA GLU A 95 -3.54 -3.79 -1.68
C GLU A 95 -3.32 -2.97 -2.95
N MET A 96 -2.09 -2.51 -3.16
CA MET A 96 -1.71 -1.79 -4.37
C MET A 96 -0.34 -2.25 -4.84
N THR A 97 -0.28 -2.77 -6.05
CA THR A 97 0.98 -3.17 -6.70
C THR A 97 1.52 -2.02 -7.53
N GLN A 98 2.79 -1.70 -7.33
CA GLN A 98 3.52 -0.68 -8.06
C GLN A 98 4.87 -1.23 -8.52
N ASN A 99 5.37 -0.71 -9.64
CA ASN A 99 6.72 -0.98 -10.11
C ASN A 99 7.48 0.35 -10.20
N PHE A 100 8.61 0.47 -9.50
CA PHE A 100 9.52 1.59 -9.69
C PHE A 100 10.47 1.28 -10.84
N PRO A 101 10.38 1.95 -12.01
CA PRO A 101 11.23 1.61 -13.14
C PRO A 101 12.73 1.72 -12.81
N THR A 102 13.57 0.96 -13.51
CA THR A 102 15.02 0.91 -13.27
C THR A 102 15.73 2.25 -13.41
N TYR A 103 15.17 3.19 -14.18
CA TYR A 103 15.66 4.55 -14.34
C TYR A 103 15.23 5.52 -13.23
N THR A 104 14.40 5.09 -12.28
CA THR A 104 13.99 5.92 -11.14
C THR A 104 15.22 6.32 -10.33
N PRO A 105 15.44 7.61 -10.02
CA PRO A 105 16.55 8.03 -9.16
C PRO A 105 16.47 7.37 -7.78
N SER A 106 17.62 6.99 -7.21
CA SER A 106 17.66 6.53 -5.82
C SER A 106 17.37 7.66 -4.85
N GLY A 107 16.85 7.35 -3.68
CA GLY A 107 16.53 8.32 -2.64
C GLY A 107 15.36 7.89 -1.77
N LYS A 108 14.93 8.82 -0.91
CA LYS A 108 13.78 8.61 -0.06
C LYS A 108 12.51 8.80 -0.89
N ILE A 109 11.67 7.78 -0.90
CA ILE A 109 10.33 7.82 -1.48
C ILE A 109 9.31 7.85 -0.35
N VAL A 110 8.30 8.71 -0.51
CA VAL A 110 7.12 8.74 0.35
C VAL A 110 5.91 8.61 -0.55
N VAL A 111 5.12 7.57 -0.34
CA VAL A 111 3.89 7.30 -1.06
C VAL A 111 2.72 7.69 -0.16
N GLN A 112 1.84 8.54 -0.66
CA GLN A 112 0.59 8.95 -0.02
C GLN A 112 -0.59 8.43 -0.84
N MET A 113 -1.44 7.61 -0.22
CA MET A 113 -2.67 7.08 -0.79
C MET A 113 -3.85 7.84 -0.19
N TRP A 114 -4.54 8.63 -1.00
CA TRP A 114 -5.71 9.41 -0.62
C TRP A 114 -6.98 8.70 -1.07
N PHE A 115 -7.77 8.23 -0.12
CA PHE A 115 -9.00 7.47 -0.38
C PHE A 115 -10.16 8.45 -0.57
N GLN A 116 -10.82 8.36 -1.72
CA GLN A 116 -11.81 9.32 -2.20
C GLN A 116 -13.15 8.66 -2.49
N ASN A 117 -14.23 9.38 -2.20
CA ASN A 117 -15.56 8.98 -2.65
C ASN A 117 -15.82 9.44 -4.09
N ALA A 118 -16.99 9.10 -4.63
CA ALA A 118 -17.38 9.45 -6.01
C ALA A 118 -17.44 10.97 -6.28
N LYS A 119 -17.42 11.82 -5.23
CA LYS A 119 -17.36 13.28 -5.35
C LYS A 119 -15.92 13.82 -5.33
N GLY A 120 -14.91 12.95 -5.29
CA GLY A 120 -13.50 13.31 -5.14
C GLY A 120 -13.14 13.84 -3.74
N THR A 121 -14.00 13.64 -2.74
CA THR A 121 -13.71 14.07 -1.36
C THR A 121 -12.86 13.01 -0.67
N ASN A 122 -11.67 13.40 -0.22
CA ASN A 122 -10.79 12.56 0.58
C ASN A 122 -11.45 12.26 1.94
N PHE A 123 -11.52 11.00 2.33
CA PHE A 123 -12.01 10.57 3.65
C PHE A 123 -10.98 9.79 4.47
N ALA A 124 -9.89 9.32 3.86
CA ALA A 124 -8.74 8.76 4.55
C ALA A 124 -7.45 9.06 3.78
N CYS A 125 -6.32 8.95 4.47
CA CYS A 125 -4.99 9.12 3.88
C CYS A 125 -4.00 8.21 4.58
N ALA A 126 -3.29 7.38 3.82
CA ALA A 126 -2.19 6.55 4.31
C ALA A 126 -0.87 6.98 3.69
N GLU A 127 0.16 7.14 4.52
CA GLU A 127 1.50 7.47 4.09
C GLU A 127 2.47 6.34 4.48
N VAL A 128 3.26 5.88 3.51
CA VAL A 128 4.32 4.90 3.69
C VAL A 128 5.61 5.44 3.07
N GLY A 129 6.74 5.30 3.76
CA GLY A 129 8.03 5.79 3.30
C GLY A 129 9.09 4.68 3.25
N PHE A 130 9.94 4.72 2.23
CA PHE A 130 11.02 3.76 2.00
C PHE A 130 12.17 4.40 1.20
N VAL A 131 13.24 3.63 0.99
CA VAL A 131 14.42 4.06 0.24
C VAL A 131 14.68 3.07 -0.89
N ILE A 132 14.92 3.59 -2.09
CA ILE A 132 15.32 2.84 -3.30
C ILE A 132 16.63 3.41 -3.89
#